data_AF-A0A2G1X0G0-F1
#
_entry.id   AF-A0A2G1X0G0-F1
#
_cell.length_a   1.000
_cell.length_b   1.000
_cell.length_c   1.000
_cell.angle_alpha   90.00
_cell.angle_beta   90.00
_cell.angle_gamma   90.00
#
_symmetry.space_group_name_H-M   'P 1'
#
loop_
_entity.id
_entity.type
_entity.pdbx_description
1 polymer ?
#
loop_
_entity_poly.entity_id
_entity_poly.type
_entity_poly.pdbx_seq_one_letter_code
_entity_poly.pdbx_strand_id
1 'polypeptide(L)'
;ALAVGVGLASVHWLGLIAAGALASLPAPTARRGAGYAFGAGVVCLAAFVLSLGPAAGAASDMFPVVYVTVGAGLGLPLFGSLARAAVA
;
A
#
# COMPACT_ATOMS: atom_id res chain seq x y z
N ALA A 1 4.19 -9.16 9.30
CA ALA A 1 4.67 -8.14 8.34
C ALA A 1 3.52 -7.40 7.69
N LEU A 2 2.69 -8.05 6.87
CA LEU A 2 1.59 -7.38 6.16
C LEU A 2 0.56 -6.74 7.11
N ALA A 3 0.07 -7.49 8.11
CA ALA A 3 -0.85 -6.95 9.12
C ALA A 3 -0.27 -5.78 9.92
N VAL A 4 1.03 -5.80 10.23
CA VAL A 4 1.74 -4.71 10.92
C VAL A 4 1.85 -3.48 10.00
N GLY A 5 2.19 -3.69 8.74
CA GLY A 5 2.23 -2.63 7.73
C GLY A 5 0.87 -2.00 7.47
N VAL A 6 -0.19 -2.82 7.40
CA VAL A 6 -1.58 -2.36 7.30
C VAL A 6 -1.96 -1.53 8.53
N GLY A 7 -1.63 -1.99 9.73
CA GLY A 7 -1.89 -1.25 10.97
C GLY A 7 -1.20 0.11 11.01
N LEU A 8 0.06 0.19 10.56
CA LEU A 8 0.79 1.46 10.44
C LEU A 8 0.20 2.36 9.35
N ALA A 9 -0.20 1.79 8.21
CA ALA A 9 -0.78 2.52 7.08
C ALA A 9 -2.09 3.22 7.46
N SER A 10 -2.88 2.59 8.35
CA SER A 10 -4.12 3.15 8.88
C SER A 10 -3.93 4.36 9.78
N VAL A 11 -2.72 4.58 10.32
CA VAL A 11 -2.41 5.71 11.21
C VAL A 11 -1.66 6.81 10.45
N HIS A 12 -0.79 6.44 9.52
CA HIS A 12 -0.02 7.42 8.75
C HIS A 12 0.43 6.87 7.39
N TRP A 13 0.59 7.76 6.41
CA TRP A 13 0.93 7.39 5.02
C TRP A 13 2.27 6.64 4.91
N LEU A 14 3.21 6.91 5.82
CA LEU A 14 4.47 6.18 5.94
C LEU A 14 4.29 4.68 6.19
N GLY A 15 3.16 4.27 6.79
CA GLY A 15 2.87 2.87 7.00
C GLY A 15 2.65 2.08 5.70
N LEU A 16 2.21 2.73 4.62
CA LEU A 16 2.15 2.10 3.29
C LEU A 16 3.54 1.77 2.74
N ILE A 17 4.52 2.65 2.98
CA ILE A 17 5.92 2.40 2.62
C ILE A 17 6.46 1.23 3.44
N ALA A 18 6.21 1.21 4.75
CA ALA A 18 6.62 0.11 5.62
C ALA A 18 5.96 -1.22 5.21
N ALA A 19 4.67 -1.21 4.85
CA ALA A 19 3.97 -2.39 4.33
C ALA A 19 4.62 -2.92 3.05
N GLY A 20 4.93 -2.04 2.11
CA GLY A 20 5.63 -2.39 0.86
C GLY A 20 7.02 -2.97 1.10
N ALA A 21 7.80 -2.36 1.98
CA ALA A 21 9.12 -2.85 2.36
C ALA A 21 9.04 -4.26 2.99
N LEU A 22 8.19 -4.42 4.01
CA LEU A 22 7.99 -5.70 4.70
C LEU A 22 7.45 -6.79 3.78
N ALA A 23 6.60 -6.45 2.82
CA ALA A 23 6.10 -7.38 1.81
C ALA A 23 7.18 -7.78 0.79
N SER A 24 8.13 -6.89 0.49
CA SER A 24 9.15 -7.11 -0.54
C SER A 24 10.39 -7.85 -0.04
N LEU A 25 10.75 -7.69 1.24
CA LEU A 25 11.94 -8.31 1.83
C LEU A 25 12.03 -9.83 1.70
N PRO A 26 10.94 -10.62 1.74
CA PRO A 26 11.00 -12.07 1.50
C PRO A 26 11.14 -12.47 0.03
N ALA A 27 10.94 -11.55 -0.92
CA ALA A 27 10.83 -11.88 -2.33
C ALA A 27 12.18 -12.23 -2.97
N PRO A 28 12.35 -13.33 -3.73
CA PRO A 28 13.66 -13.75 -4.24
C PRO A 28 14.39 -12.72 -5.12
N THR A 29 13.65 -11.88 -5.84
CA THR A 29 14.18 -10.89 -6.77
C THR A 29 13.47 -9.55 -6.60
N ALA A 30 14.13 -8.44 -6.99
CA ALA A 30 13.53 -7.10 -6.93
C ALA A 30 12.19 -7.02 -7.69
N ARG A 31 12.09 -7.67 -8.86
CA ARG A 31 10.84 -7.72 -9.64
C ARG A 31 9.71 -8.42 -8.89
N ARG A 32 9.99 -9.53 -8.19
CA ARG A 32 9.01 -10.22 -7.34
C ARG A 32 8.65 -9.39 -6.11
N GLY A 33 9.63 -8.68 -5.53
CA GLY A 33 9.43 -7.75 -4.42
C GLY A 33 8.44 -6.63 -4.78
N ALA A 34 8.64 -5.98 -5.92
CA ALA A 34 7.70 -4.98 -6.44
C ALA A 34 6.28 -5.56 -6.60
N GLY A 35 6.15 -6.80 -7.09
CA GLY A 35 4.87 -7.49 -7.17
C GLY A 35 4.20 -7.71 -5.81
N TYR A 36 4.96 -8.10 -4.78
CA TYR A 36 4.44 -8.30 -3.43
C TYR A 36 4.04 -6.98 -2.76
N ALA A 37 4.85 -5.92 -2.94
CA ALA A 37 4.52 -4.57 -2.51
C ALA A 37 3.24 -4.04 -3.18
N PHE A 38 3.10 -4.23 -4.48
CA PHE A 38 1.89 -3.86 -5.21
C PHE A 38 0.67 -4.60 -4.65
N GLY A 39 0.77 -5.91 -4.45
CA GLY A 39 -0.28 -6.70 -3.82
C GLY A 39 -0.66 -6.20 -2.42
N ALA A 40 0.33 -5.83 -1.59
CA ALA A 40 0.08 -5.22 -0.29
C ALA A 40 -0.67 -3.89 -0.41
N GLY A 41 -0.33 -3.05 -1.39
CA GLY A 41 -1.05 -1.81 -1.69
C GLY A 41 -2.51 -2.02 -2.07
N VAL A 42 -2.76 -3.01 -2.95
CA VAL A 42 -4.14 -3.41 -3.31
C VAL A 42 -4.93 -3.87 -2.09
N VAL A 43 -4.32 -4.68 -1.22
CA VAL A 43 -4.96 -5.15 0.02
C VAL A 43 -5.27 -3.99 0.97
N CYS A 44 -4.34 -3.06 1.17
CA CYS A 44 -4.56 -1.88 2.00
C CYS A 44 -5.68 -1.00 1.43
N LEU A 45 -5.70 -0.79 0.11
CA LEU A 45 -6.74 0.01 -0.56
C LEU A 45 -8.11 -0.66 -0.45
N ALA A 46 -8.18 -1.97 -0.67
CA ALA A 46 -9.42 -2.73 -0.49
C ALA A 46 -9.91 -2.66 0.96
N ALA A 47 -9.03 -2.86 1.94
CA ALA A 47 -9.37 -2.75 3.36
C ALA A 47 -9.89 -1.34 3.71
N PHE A 48 -9.27 -0.30 3.17
CA PHE A 48 -9.73 1.09 3.34
C PHE A 48 -11.14 1.29 2.77
N VAL A 49 -11.38 0.87 1.52
CA VAL A 49 -12.71 0.99 0.88
C VAL A 49 -13.77 0.24 1.69
N LEU A 50 -13.46 -0.98 2.16
CA LEU A 50 -14.38 -1.74 3.00
C LEU A 50 -14.66 -1.04 4.34
N SER A 51 -13.67 -0.36 4.92
CA SER A 51 -13.83 0.39 6.17
C SER A 51 -14.74 1.62 6.04
N LEU A 52 -14.90 2.17 4.82
CA LEU A 52 -15.81 3.29 4.54
C LEU A 52 -17.28 2.86 4.53
N GLY A 53 -17.56 1.59 4.27
CA GLY A 53 -18.93 1.06 4.20
C GLY A 53 -19.80 1.87 3.21
N PRO A 54 -21.00 2.33 3.62
CA PRO A 54 -21.89 3.11 2.76
C PRO A 54 -21.31 4.41 2.23
N ALA A 55 -20.29 4.99 2.91
CA ALA A 55 -19.68 6.24 2.51
C ALA A 55 -18.73 6.11 1.30
N ALA A 56 -18.43 4.88 0.84
CA ALA A 56 -17.51 4.64 -0.26
C ALA A 56 -17.91 5.37 -1.56
N GLY A 57 -19.22 5.44 -1.87
CA GLY A 57 -19.71 6.15 -3.04
C GLY A 57 -19.44 7.66 -2.99
N ALA A 58 -19.77 8.30 -1.87
CA ALA A 58 -19.48 9.71 -1.67
C ALA A 58 -17.97 10.01 -1.69
N ALA A 59 -17.16 9.11 -1.13
CA ALA A 59 -15.69 9.24 -1.16
C ALA A 59 -15.12 9.12 -2.59
N SER A 60 -15.70 8.28 -3.45
CA SER A 60 -15.26 8.16 -4.85
C SER A 60 -15.56 9.40 -5.70
N ASP A 61 -16.55 10.20 -5.30
CA ASP A 61 -16.91 11.44 -6.00
C ASP A 61 -16.04 12.65 -5.59
N MET A 62 -15.15 12.49 -4.59
CA MET A 62 -14.25 13.55 -4.12
C MET A 62 -13.08 13.78 -5.06
N PHE A 63 -13.36 14.28 -6.25
CA PHE A 63 -12.32 14.65 -7.20
C PHE A 63 -11.69 16.01 -6.85
N PRO A 64 -10.36 16.15 -6.98
CA PRO A 64 -9.39 15.15 -7.44
C PRO A 64 -8.77 14.29 -6.32
N VAL A 65 -9.18 14.49 -5.06
CA VAL A 65 -8.58 13.87 -3.86
C VAL A 65 -8.55 12.34 -3.96
N VAL A 66 -9.59 11.71 -4.53
CA VAL A 66 -9.65 10.26 -4.74
C VAL A 66 -8.46 9.72 -5.54
N TYR A 67 -7.93 10.49 -6.51
CA TYR A 67 -6.77 10.09 -7.29
C TYR A 67 -5.50 10.01 -6.43
N VAL A 68 -5.35 10.94 -5.48
CA VAL A 68 -4.20 10.94 -4.57
C VAL A 68 -4.28 9.73 -3.65
N THR A 69 -5.46 9.38 -3.15
CA THR A 69 -5.66 8.20 -2.30
C THR A 69 -5.32 6.91 -3.03
N VAL A 70 -5.83 6.73 -4.25
CA VAL A 70 -5.52 5.55 -5.08
C VAL A 70 -4.04 5.52 -5.46
N GLY A 71 -3.50 6.66 -5.90
CA GLY A 71 -2.10 6.80 -6.29
C GLY A 71 -1.15 6.52 -5.12
N ALA A 72 -1.44 7.01 -3.92
CA ALA A 72 -0.66 6.76 -2.72
C ALA A 72 -0.77 5.30 -2.27
N GLY A 73 -1.99 4.73 -2.31
CA GLY A 73 -2.25 3.33 -1.95
C GLY A 73 -1.46 2.32 -2.80
N LEU A 74 -1.17 2.66 -4.06
CA LEU A 74 -0.38 1.82 -4.96
C LEU A 74 1.10 2.22 -5.01
N GLY A 75 1.39 3.53 -5.04
CA GLY A 75 2.73 4.08 -5.24
C GLY A 75 3.62 3.99 -4.00
N LEU A 76 3.09 4.25 -2.80
CA LEU A 76 3.91 4.22 -1.58
C LEU A 76 4.39 2.81 -1.22
N PRO A 77 3.59 1.74 -1.35
CA PRO A 77 4.08 0.38 -1.19
C PRO A 77 5.14 0.01 -2.23
N LEU A 78 4.94 0.40 -3.49
CA LEU A 78 5.95 0.23 -4.54
C LEU A 78 7.26 0.94 -4.20
N PHE A 79 7.20 2.16 -3.65
CA PHE A 79 8.39 2.85 -3.15
C PHE A 79 9.08 2.07 -2.02
N GLY A 80 8.30 1.51 -1.08
CA GLY A 80 8.82 0.63 -0.03
C GLY A 80 9.56 -0.60 -0.57
N SER A 81 9.19 -1.11 -1.75
CA SER A 81 9.86 -2.26 -2.36
C SER A 81 11.34 -2.04 -2.68
N LEU A 82 11.76 -0.78 -2.81
CA LEU A 82 13.17 -0.40 -3.00
C LEU A 82 14.07 -0.89 -1.86
N ALA A 83 13.52 -1.10 -0.66
CA ALA A 83 14.24 -1.70 0.46
C ALA A 83 14.82 -3.08 0.11
N ARG A 84 14.15 -3.87 -0.75
CA ARG A 84 14.67 -5.16 -1.21
C ARG A 84 15.82 -4.97 -2.20
N ALA A 85 15.75 -3.97 -3.08
CA ALA A 85 16.82 -3.67 -4.02
C ALA A 85 18.11 -3.21 -3.33
N ALA A 86 17.99 -2.58 -2.15
CA ALA A 86 19.14 -2.16 -1.35
C ALA A 86 19.86 -3.31 -0.61
N VAL A 87 19.21 -4.48 -0.46
CA VAL A 87 19.73 -5.65 0.29
C VAL A 87 20.06 -6.83 -0.65
N ALA A 88 19.80 -6.68 -1.95
CA ALA A 88 20.09 -7.67 -2.99
C ALA A 88 21.44 -7.39 -3.66
#